data_AF-W1XBD0-F1
#
_entry.id   AF-W1XBD0-F1
#
_cell.length_a   1.000
_cell.length_b   1.000
_cell.length_c   1.000
_cell.angle_alpha   90.00
_cell.angle_beta   90.00
_cell.angle_gamma   90.00
#
_symmetry.space_group_name_H-M   'P 1'
#
loop_
_entity.id
_entity.type
_entity.pdbx_description
1 polymer ?
#
loop_
_entity_poly.entity_id
_entity_poly.type
_entity_poly.pdbx_seq_one_letter_code
_entity_poly.pdbx_strand_id
1 'polypeptide(L)'
;ALTEAKHQQQFFQFRLSGRTIEVTSEYLFRHSDNELLHWMVALDGKPLASGEVPLDVAPQGKQLIELPGLPQPESAGQLWLTVHVVQPNATAWSEAGHISAWQQWRLAENLSMTLPAASHAIPHLTTSEMDFCIELGNKR
;
A
#
# COMPACT_ATOMS: atom_id res chain seq x y z
N ALA A 1 -18.44 -0.46 -6.16
CA ALA A 1 -19.37 -0.28 -5.02
C ALA A 1 -19.21 -1.36 -3.95
N LEU A 2 -19.30 -2.65 -4.27
CA LEU A 2 -19.19 -3.73 -3.27
C LEU A 2 -17.83 -3.77 -2.53
N THR A 3 -16.73 -3.55 -3.23
CA THR A 3 -15.39 -3.48 -2.60
C THR A 3 -15.26 -2.31 -1.62
N GLU A 4 -15.86 -1.16 -1.96
CA GLU A 4 -15.90 0.00 -1.06
C GLU A 4 -16.72 -0.31 0.19
N ALA A 5 -17.91 -0.93 0.00
CA ALA A 5 -18.72 -1.36 1.13
C ALA A 5 -17.98 -2.35 2.04
N LYS A 6 -17.27 -3.33 1.46
CA LYS A 6 -16.43 -4.28 2.22
C LYS A 6 -15.36 -3.57 3.04
N HIS A 7 -14.68 -2.58 2.47
CA HIS A 7 -13.67 -1.80 3.16
C HIS A 7 -14.26 -0.99 4.32
N GLN A 8 -15.36 -0.28 4.08
CA GLN A 8 -16.00 0.56 5.10
C GLN A 8 -16.69 -0.25 6.21
N GLN A 9 -17.01 -1.52 5.96
CA GLN A 9 -17.63 -2.44 6.92
C GLN A 9 -16.65 -3.45 7.52
N GLN A 10 -15.34 -3.21 7.38
CA GLN A 10 -14.34 -4.07 7.99
C GLN A 10 -14.37 -3.99 9.51
N PHE A 11 -14.16 -5.11 10.20
CA PHE A 11 -14.23 -5.20 11.66
C PHE A 11 -12.90 -4.89 12.37
N PHE A 12 -11.88 -4.48 11.62
CA PHE A 12 -10.58 -4.07 12.17
C PHE A 12 -10.27 -2.65 11.75
N GLN A 13 -10.08 -1.78 12.73
CA GLN A 13 -9.67 -0.40 12.51
C GLN A 13 -8.17 -0.26 12.73
N PHE A 14 -7.53 0.58 11.92
CA PHE A 14 -6.09 0.74 11.95
C PHE A 14 -5.69 2.19 12.14
N ARG A 15 -4.66 2.43 12.96
CA ARG A 15 -3.99 3.73 13.08
C ARG A 15 -2.49 3.52 13.01
N LEU A 16 -1.80 4.40 12.29
CA LEU A 16 -0.34 4.40 12.21
C LEU A 16 0.21 5.57 13.02
N SER A 17 1.16 5.30 13.92
CA SER A 17 1.90 6.30 14.69
C SER A 17 3.39 5.99 14.65
N GLY A 18 4.13 6.77 13.85
CA GLY A 18 5.54 6.47 13.56
C GLY A 18 5.66 5.15 12.81
N ARG A 19 6.14 4.11 13.49
CA ARG A 19 6.27 2.74 12.96
C ARG A 19 5.34 1.73 13.63
N THR A 20 4.47 2.20 14.52
CA THR A 20 3.57 1.34 15.29
C THR A 20 2.19 1.38 14.66
N ILE A 21 1.68 0.20 14.31
CA ILE A 21 0.32 0.00 13.84
C ILE A 21 -0.52 -0.37 15.06
N GLU A 22 -1.50 0.48 15.40
CA GLU A 22 -2.56 0.13 16.33
C GLU A 22 -3.70 -0.53 15.56
N VAL A 23 -4.00 -1.78 15.92
CA VAL A 23 -5.15 -2.54 15.41
C VAL A 23 -6.21 -2.56 16.49
N THR A 24 -7.44 -2.12 16.17
CA THR A 24 -8.60 -2.17 17.06
C THR A 24 -9.64 -3.12 16.49
N SER A 25 -10.14 -4.04 17.31
CA SER A 25 -11.21 -4.97 16.93
C SER A 25 -12.58 -4.34 17.19
N GLU A 26 -13.45 -4.31 16.19
CA GLU A 26 -14.85 -3.91 16.34
C GLU A 26 -15.78 -5.10 16.61
N TYR A 27 -15.24 -6.33 16.67
CA TYR A 27 -16.01 -7.46 17.16
C TYR A 27 -16.46 -7.24 18.62
N LEU A 28 -17.66 -7.74 18.92
CA LEU A 28 -18.27 -7.63 20.26
C LEU A 28 -18.10 -8.89 21.10
N PHE A 29 -17.86 -10.04 20.46
CA PHE A 29 -17.88 -11.34 21.14
C PHE A 29 -16.71 -12.26 20.79
N ARG A 30 -16.16 -12.17 19.57
CA ARG A 30 -15.09 -13.08 19.13
C ARG A 30 -13.71 -12.44 19.25
N HIS A 31 -12.75 -13.28 19.60
CA HIS A 31 -11.34 -12.97 19.52
C HIS A 31 -10.86 -13.04 18.06
N SER A 32 -9.71 -12.45 17.76
CA SER A 32 -9.04 -12.61 16.47
C SER A 32 -8.27 -13.94 16.37
N ASP A 33 -8.96 -15.06 16.56
CA ASP A 33 -8.38 -16.42 16.61
C ASP A 33 -8.08 -17.03 15.23
N ASN A 34 -8.46 -16.36 14.15
CA ASN A 34 -8.22 -16.79 12.78
C ASN A 34 -7.81 -15.59 11.92
N GLU A 35 -6.95 -14.73 12.44
CA GLU A 35 -6.51 -13.53 11.76
C GLU A 35 -5.01 -13.31 11.83
N LEU A 36 -4.42 -13.03 10.67
CA LEU A 36 -3.02 -12.75 10.48
C LEU A 36 -2.88 -11.39 9.79
N LEU A 37 -2.13 -10.47 10.38
CA LEU A 37 -1.84 -9.18 9.75
C LEU A 37 -0.62 -9.31 8.84
N HIS A 38 -0.84 -9.19 7.54
CA HIS A 38 0.22 -9.08 6.54
C HIS A 38 0.51 -7.60 6.30
N TRP A 39 1.75 -7.18 6.47
CA TRP A 39 2.18 -5.83 6.14
C TRP A 39 3.21 -5.87 5.02
N MET A 40 3.18 -4.86 4.16
CA MET A 40 4.11 -4.68 3.06
C MET A 40 4.46 -3.20 2.93
N VAL A 41 5.75 -2.92 2.79
CA VAL A 41 6.27 -1.60 2.45
C VAL A 41 6.77 -1.63 1.01
N ALA A 42 6.31 -0.69 0.19
CA ALA A 42 6.69 -0.59 -1.20
C ALA A 42 7.05 0.86 -1.58
N LEU A 43 8.06 1.03 -2.43
CA LEU A 43 8.43 2.31 -3.06
C LEU A 43 7.86 2.35 -4.48
N ASP A 44 6.87 3.21 -4.73
CA ASP A 44 6.19 3.32 -6.03
C ASP A 44 5.75 1.96 -6.61
N GLY A 45 5.25 1.08 -5.73
CA GLY A 45 4.80 -0.28 -6.08
C GLY A 45 5.89 -1.36 -6.08
N LYS A 46 7.17 -1.00 -5.89
CA LYS A 46 8.27 -1.97 -5.74
C LYS A 46 8.36 -2.42 -4.28
N PRO A 47 8.11 -3.71 -3.96
CA PRO A 47 8.17 -4.18 -2.58
C PRO A 47 9.60 -4.05 -2.03
N LEU A 48 9.72 -3.50 -0.82
CA LEU A 48 10.99 -3.33 -0.10
C LEU A 48 11.09 -4.23 1.12
N ALA A 49 10.00 -4.36 1.87
CA ALA A 49 9.92 -5.20 3.05
C ALA A 49 8.50 -5.71 3.24
N SER A 50 8.35 -6.89 3.81
CA SER A 50 7.06 -7.45 4.18
C SER A 50 7.21 -8.31 5.42
N GLY A 51 6.10 -8.59 6.08
CA GLY A 51 6.05 -9.50 7.21
C GLY A 51 4.62 -9.80 7.62
N GLU A 52 4.51 -10.73 8.56
CA GLU A 52 3.24 -11.27 9.03
C GLU A 52 3.28 -11.29 10.56
N VAL A 53 2.18 -10.88 11.19
CA VAL A 53 2.05 -10.85 12.64
C VAL A 53 0.67 -11.39 13.02
N PRO A 54 0.59 -12.44 13.86
CA PRO A 54 -0.71 -12.95 14.30
C PRO A 54 -1.45 -11.86 15.09
N LEU A 55 -2.74 -11.69 14.78
CA LEU A 55 -3.59 -10.82 15.57
C LEU A 55 -4.06 -11.59 16.79
N ASP A 56 -3.85 -11.01 17.97
CA ASP A 56 -4.29 -11.51 19.26
C ASP A 56 -5.05 -10.38 19.97
N VAL A 57 -6.19 -9.99 19.37
CA VAL A 57 -7.04 -8.88 19.79
C VAL A 57 -8.37 -9.39 20.35
N ALA A 58 -8.63 -9.06 21.60
CA ALA A 58 -9.92 -9.28 22.23
C ALA A 58 -11.04 -8.44 21.57
N PRO A 59 -12.32 -8.81 21.75
CA PRO A 59 -13.44 -7.96 21.32
C PRO A 59 -13.31 -6.54 21.91
N GLN A 60 -13.50 -5.50 21.09
CA GLN A 60 -13.28 -4.09 21.46
C GLN A 60 -11.85 -3.75 21.93
N GLY A 61 -10.92 -4.70 21.81
CA GLY A 61 -9.55 -4.59 22.26
C GLY A 61 -8.65 -3.90 21.24
N LYS A 62 -7.41 -3.69 21.65
CA LYS A 62 -6.35 -3.09 20.83
C LYS A 62 -5.07 -3.91 20.91
N GLN A 63 -4.36 -3.99 19.80
CA GLN A 63 -3.02 -4.54 19.73
C GLN A 63 -2.10 -3.56 19.01
N LEU A 64 -0.91 -3.38 19.58
CA LEU A 64 0.15 -2.56 19.00
C LEU A 64 1.16 -3.46 18.32
N ILE A 65 1.41 -3.21 17.04
CA ILE A 65 2.37 -3.95 16.24
C ILE A 65 3.45 -2.98 15.80
N GLU A 66 4.65 -3.14 16.35
CA GLU A 66 5.80 -2.35 15.94
C GLU A 66 6.42 -2.96 14.68
N LEU A 67 6.50 -2.17 13.61
CA LEU A 67 7.19 -2.58 12.40
C LEU A 67 8.71 -2.65 12.63
N PRO A 68 9.42 -3.62 12.04
CA PRO A 68 10.87 -3.70 12.13
C PRO A 68 11.53 -2.48 11.47
N GLY A 69 12.86 -2.38 11.60
CA GLY A 69 13.67 -1.42 10.85
C GLY A 69 13.34 -1.43 9.35
N LEU A 70 12.56 -0.44 8.89
CA LEU A 70 12.23 -0.33 7.48
C LEU A 70 13.46 0.14 6.70
N PRO A 71 13.78 -0.49 5.57
CA PRO A 71 14.90 -0.04 4.74
C PRO A 71 14.64 1.39 4.26
N GLN A 72 15.67 2.24 4.36
CA GLN A 72 15.60 3.56 3.75
C GLN A 72 15.78 3.41 2.24
N PRO A 73 14.81 3.86 1.42
CA PRO A 73 14.96 3.78 -0.03
C PRO A 73 16.07 4.74 -0.48
N GLU A 74 17.01 4.23 -1.26
CA GLU A 74 18.07 5.05 -1.87
C GLU A 74 17.57 5.85 -3.08
N SER A 75 16.43 5.44 -3.65
CA SER A 75 15.80 6.10 -4.79
C SER A 75 14.73 7.10 -4.33
N ALA A 76 14.53 8.13 -5.15
CA ALA A 76 13.37 8.99 -5.04
C ALA A 76 12.07 8.21 -5.31
N GLY A 77 11.00 8.61 -4.65
CA GLY A 77 9.69 7.97 -4.78
C GLY A 77 8.87 8.02 -3.51
N GLN A 78 7.65 7.48 -3.60
CA GLN A 78 6.74 7.40 -2.47
C GLN A 78 6.79 6.04 -1.78
N LEU A 79 7.09 6.04 -0.48
CA LEU A 79 6.89 4.85 0.35
C LEU A 79 5.42 4.71 0.76
N TRP A 80 4.92 3.50 0.58
CA TRP A 80 3.60 3.08 1.01
C TRP A 80 3.72 1.92 1.98
N LEU A 81 2.96 1.98 3.07
CA LEU A 81 2.70 0.85 3.94
C LEU A 81 1.29 0.35 3.63
N THR A 82 1.17 -0.90 3.22
CA THR A 82 -0.11 -1.58 3.02
C THR A 82 -0.23 -2.71 4.01
N VAL A 83 -1.39 -2.83 4.65
CA VAL A 83 -1.71 -3.93 5.56
C VAL A 83 -2.96 -4.65 5.11
N HIS A 84 -2.99 -5.97 5.30
CA HIS A 84 -4.14 -6.83 5.07
C HIS A 84 -4.34 -7.73 6.28
N VAL A 85 -5.59 -7.95 6.67
CA VAL A 85 -5.94 -9.01 7.61
C VAL A 85 -6.40 -10.20 6.81
N VAL A 86 -5.67 -11.30 6.94
CA VAL A 86 -5.88 -12.55 6.24
C VAL A 86 -6.40 -13.59 7.23
N GLN A 87 -7.40 -14.36 6.81
CA GLN A 87 -7.88 -15.51 7.56
C GLN A 87 -7.14 -16.77 7.07
N PRO A 88 -6.15 -17.30 7.81
CA PRO A 88 -5.34 -18.40 7.31
C PRO A 88 -6.13 -19.69 7.16
N ASN A 89 -7.12 -19.95 8.03
CA ASN A 89 -7.96 -21.13 7.96
C ASN A 89 -9.30 -20.82 7.27
N ALA A 90 -9.80 -21.77 6.49
CA ALA A 90 -11.13 -21.69 5.91
C ALA A 90 -12.22 -21.68 6.99
N THR A 91 -13.32 -21.00 6.70
CA THR A 91 -14.54 -21.01 7.51
C THR A 91 -15.71 -21.56 6.69
N ALA A 92 -16.89 -21.72 7.30
CA ALA A 92 -18.08 -22.14 6.56
C ALA A 92 -18.50 -21.16 5.42
N TRP A 93 -17.98 -19.93 5.42
CA TRP A 93 -18.36 -18.87 4.49
C TRP A 93 -17.16 -18.23 3.76
N SER A 94 -15.93 -18.63 4.06
CA SER A 94 -14.72 -18.10 3.44
C SER A 94 -13.65 -19.17 3.24
N GLU A 95 -12.95 -19.09 2.11
CA GLU A 95 -11.79 -19.94 1.84
C GLU A 95 -10.59 -19.55 2.71
N ALA A 96 -9.64 -20.47 2.85
CA ALA A 96 -8.34 -20.18 3.46
C ALA A 96 -7.62 -19.05 2.67
N GLY A 97 -7.05 -18.09 3.38
CA GLY A 97 -6.42 -16.90 2.80
C GLY A 97 -7.39 -15.74 2.52
N HIS A 98 -8.62 -15.77 3.04
CA HIS A 98 -9.58 -14.69 2.82
C HIS A 98 -9.11 -13.37 3.44
N ILE A 99 -9.06 -12.29 2.66
CA ILE A 99 -8.74 -10.94 3.15
C ILE A 99 -10.01 -10.30 3.71
N SER A 100 -10.05 -10.06 5.01
CA SER A 100 -11.22 -9.49 5.70
C SER A 100 -11.16 -7.97 5.87
N ALA A 101 -9.96 -7.40 5.99
CA ALA A 101 -9.73 -5.97 6.17
C ALA A 101 -8.42 -5.54 5.50
N TRP A 102 -8.32 -4.27 5.11
CA TRP A 102 -7.06 -3.71 4.63
C TRP A 102 -6.98 -2.21 4.93
N GLN A 103 -5.77 -1.68 4.88
CA GLN A 103 -5.54 -0.24 4.96
C GLN A 103 -4.19 0.11 4.33
N GLN A 104 -4.06 1.34 3.83
CA GLN A 104 -2.82 1.82 3.24
C GLN A 104 -2.48 3.24 3.71
N TRP A 105 -1.22 3.47 4.07
CA TRP A 105 -0.70 4.78 4.46
C TRP A 105 0.49 5.18 3.60
N ARG A 106 0.59 6.49 3.39
CA ARG A 106 1.76 7.16 2.87
C ARG A 106 2.77 7.33 4.01
N LEU A 107 3.97 6.77 3.87
CA LEU A 107 5.07 6.94 4.83
C LEU A 107 5.92 8.17 4.45
N ALA A 108 7.24 8.00 4.34
CA ALA A 108 8.14 9.04 3.85
C ALA A 108 8.10 9.16 2.32
N GLU A 109 8.28 10.38 1.83
CA GLU A 109 8.51 10.67 0.42
C GLU A 109 9.98 11.10 0.25
N ASN A 110 10.72 10.41 -0.62
CA ASN A 110 12.00 10.92 -1.07
C ASN A 110 11.77 11.72 -2.36
N LEU A 111 11.82 13.05 -2.25
CA LEU A 111 11.65 13.93 -3.40
C LEU A 111 12.80 13.70 -4.39
N SER A 112 12.46 13.55 -5.67
CA SER A 112 13.47 13.46 -6.72
C SER A 112 14.11 14.83 -6.93
N MET A 113 15.39 14.93 -6.61
CA MET A 113 16.20 16.12 -6.90
C MET A 113 17.03 15.97 -8.19
N THR A 114 16.91 14.82 -8.86
CA THR A 114 17.64 14.55 -10.09
C THR A 114 16.96 15.26 -11.25
N LEU A 115 17.67 16.20 -11.87
CA LEU A 115 17.23 16.78 -13.14
C LEU A 115 17.16 15.67 -14.20
N PRO A 116 16.12 15.63 -15.03
CA PRO A 116 16.07 14.68 -16.14
C PRO A 116 17.31 14.88 -17.00
N ALA A 117 17.89 13.76 -17.46
CA ALA A 117 19.05 13.81 -18.34
C ALA A 117 18.74 14.71 -19.54
N ALA A 118 19.66 15.59 -19.90
CA ALA A 118 19.51 16.43 -21.07
C ALA A 118 19.25 15.53 -22.29
N SER A 119 18.18 15.82 -23.02
CA SER A 119 17.91 15.11 -24.25
C SER A 119 19.04 15.38 -25.23
N HIS A 120 19.61 14.33 -25.81
CA HIS A 120 20.61 14.44 -26.87
C HIS A 120 19.99 14.78 -28.23
N ALA A 121 18.66 14.83 -28.31
CA ALA A 121 17.89 15.17 -29.50
C ALA A 121 16.88 16.27 -29.20
N ILE A 122 16.78 17.23 -30.14
CA ILE A 122 15.83 18.34 -30.07
C ILE A 122 14.67 18.01 -31.02
N PRO A 123 13.40 18.06 -30.55
CA PRO A 123 12.26 17.82 -31.43
C PRO A 123 12.15 18.94 -32.46
N HIS A 124 11.85 18.57 -33.71
CA HIS A 124 11.60 19.51 -34.80
C HIS A 124 10.11 19.86 -34.85
N LEU A 125 9.79 21.15 -34.85
CA LEU A 125 8.42 21.64 -35.01
C LEU A 125 8.23 22.10 -36.46
N THR A 126 7.24 21.54 -37.13
CA THR A 126 6.78 21.99 -38.45
C THR A 126 5.37 22.56 -38.31
N THR A 127 5.19 23.81 -38.68
CA THR A 127 3.90 24.53 -38.59
C THR A 127 3.27 24.64 -39.97
N SER A 128 1.98 24.32 -40.08
CA SER A 128 1.14 24.61 -41.24
C SER A 128 -0.10 25.43 -40.82
N GLU A 129 -0.91 25.88 -41.77
CA GLU A 129 -2.14 26.62 -41.46
C GLU A 129 -3.19 25.80 -40.70
N MET A 130 -3.14 24.47 -40.80
CA MET A 130 -4.12 23.58 -40.17
C MET A 130 -3.57 22.84 -38.95
N ASP A 131 -2.26 22.62 -38.88
CA ASP A 131 -1.65 21.70 -37.90
C ASP A 131 -0.25 22.11 -37.44
N PHE A 132 0.13 21.64 -36.25
CA PHE A 132 1.50 21.63 -35.73
C PHE A 132 2.00 20.19 -35.62
N CYS A 133 3.09 19.86 -36.32
CA CYS A 133 3.73 18.53 -36.26
C CYS A 133 5.03 18.60 -35.47
N ILE A 134 5.21 17.72 -34.48
CA ILE A 134 6.40 17.64 -33.62
C ILE A 134 7.08 16.29 -33.86
N GLU A 135 8.29 16.29 -34.41
CA GLU A 135 9.05 15.08 -34.76
C GLU A 135 10.32 14.97 -33.90
N LEU A 136 10.62 13.78 -33.35
CA LEU A 136 11.85 13.53 -32.58
C LEU A 136 12.54 12.24 -33.08
N GLY A 137 13.51 12.39 -33.98
CA GLY A 137 14.21 11.27 -34.62
C GLY A 137 13.39 10.60 -35.75
N ASN A 138 13.82 9.41 -36.19
CA ASN A 138 13.21 8.69 -37.32
C ASN A 138 11.94 7.88 -36.95
N LYS A 139 11.28 8.23 -35.84
CA LYS A 139 10.08 7.52 -35.37
C LYS A 139 8.84 8.27 -35.83
N ARG A 140 8.21 7.71 -36.87
CA ARG A 140 6.83 7.98 -37.25
C ARG A 140 5.87 7.50 -36.16
#